data_AF-A0A1G1ZNY1-F1
#
_entry.id   AF-A0A1G1ZNY1-F1
#
_cell.length_a   1.000
_cell.length_b   1.000
_cell.length_c   1.000
_cell.angle_alpha   90.00
_cell.angle_beta   90.00
_cell.angle_gamma   90.00
#
_symmetry.space_group_name_H-M   'P 1'
#
loop_
_entity.id
_entity.type
_entity.pdbx_description
1 polymer ?
#
loop_
_entity_poly.entity_id
_entity_poly.type
_entity_poly.pdbx_seq_one_letter_code
_entity_poly.pdbx_strand_id
1 'polypeptide(L)'
;MRLILGFSLAILAILFGAQLIRRPLKFSLIRLSSLLSPIVIAAILVYWSASQYFLWLNSDSPARFLLPPHQDIGYFFYYVFFRFWATYLISLIIAILFFIAAKFLNKKYQERFFYEEEPYLLAASIFLVGHPGWIFYLLFLLIAALILSLVIGHRLSRRVSLYYLWIPVAILSIIVSRWLSALPIVKYLSI
;
A
#
# COMPACT_ATOMS: atom_id res chain seq x y z
N MET A 1 11.90 7.20 -1.16
CA MET A 1 11.63 5.75 -1.23
C MET A 1 12.07 4.93 -0.01
N ARG A 2 13.36 4.60 0.18
CA ARG A 2 13.79 3.48 1.07
C ARG A 2 13.15 3.43 2.48
N LEU A 3 13.00 4.57 3.16
CA LEU A 3 12.38 4.62 4.50
C LEU A 3 10.93 4.11 4.51
N ILE A 4 10.10 4.50 3.53
CA ILE A 4 8.70 4.03 3.44
C ILE A 4 8.65 2.54 3.11
N LEU A 5 9.52 2.04 2.23
CA LEU A 5 9.59 0.59 1.94
C LEU A 5 9.96 -0.22 3.20
N GLY A 6 10.91 0.27 4.00
CA GLY A 6 11.25 -0.33 5.29
C GLY A 6 10.09 -0.29 6.29
N PHE A 7 9.38 0.84 6.38
CA PHE A 7 8.20 1.00 7.22
C PHE A 7 7.04 0.07 6.81
N SER A 8 6.70 0.01 5.52
CA SER A 8 5.68 -0.90 4.99
C SER A 8 6.01 -2.35 5.28
N LEU A 9 7.26 -2.78 5.01
CA LEU A 9 7.70 -4.15 5.31
C LEU A 9 7.69 -4.43 6.82
N ALA A 10 8.07 -3.47 7.67
CA ALA A 10 8.02 -3.64 9.12
C ALA A 10 6.58 -3.82 9.64
N ILE A 11 5.62 -2.99 9.21
CA ILE A 11 4.21 -3.16 9.60
C ILE A 11 3.65 -4.48 9.09
N LEU A 12 3.88 -4.84 7.82
CA LEU A 12 3.39 -6.11 7.27
C LEU A 12 4.04 -7.32 7.98
N ALA A 13 5.34 -7.27 8.30
CA ALA A 13 6.00 -8.34 9.06
C ALA A 13 5.50 -8.45 10.50
N ILE A 14 5.24 -7.33 11.20
CA ILE A 14 4.64 -7.31 12.54
C ILE A 14 3.23 -7.91 12.51
N LEU A 15 2.40 -7.50 11.55
CA LEU A 15 1.05 -8.04 11.39
C LEU A 15 1.07 -9.54 11.05
N PHE A 16 1.96 -9.98 10.16
CA PHE A 16 2.09 -11.39 9.81
C PHE A 16 2.60 -12.25 10.97
N GLY A 17 3.65 -11.81 11.68
CA GLY A 17 4.15 -12.51 12.87
C GLY A 17 3.07 -12.61 13.96
N ALA A 18 2.32 -11.53 14.19
CA ALA A 18 1.19 -11.56 15.10
C ALA A 18 0.05 -12.50 14.62
N GLN A 19 -0.19 -12.61 13.31
CA GLN A 19 -1.17 -13.53 12.70
C GLN A 19 -0.78 -15.01 12.81
N LEU A 20 0.52 -15.30 12.88
CA LEU A 20 1.03 -16.64 13.13
C LEU A 20 0.92 -17.02 14.62
N ILE A 21 1.26 -16.09 15.52
CA ILE A 21 1.30 -16.35 16.98
C ILE A 21 -0.09 -16.28 17.63
N ARG A 22 -0.99 -15.40 17.17
CA ARG A 22 -2.34 -15.21 17.74
C ARG A 22 -3.41 -15.25 16.63
N ARG A 23 -4.28 -16.25 16.73
CA ARG A 23 -5.42 -16.47 15.84
C ARG A 23 -6.73 -16.49 16.66
N PRO A 24 -7.75 -15.67 16.32
CA PRO A 24 -7.68 -14.54 15.38
C PRO A 24 -6.75 -13.42 15.90
N LEU A 25 -6.39 -12.48 15.03
CA LEU A 25 -5.75 -11.24 15.45
C LEU A 25 -6.73 -10.38 16.24
N LYS A 26 -6.22 -9.57 17.18
CA LYS A 26 -7.06 -8.54 17.81
C LYS A 26 -7.44 -7.50 16.74
N PHE A 27 -8.74 -7.41 16.42
CA PHE A 27 -9.32 -6.46 15.47
C PHE A 27 -8.81 -5.02 15.67
N SER A 28 -8.67 -4.58 16.93
CA SER A 28 -8.13 -3.27 17.28
C SER A 28 -6.71 -3.03 16.77
N LEU A 29 -5.83 -4.04 16.72
CA LEU A 29 -4.47 -3.91 16.20
C LEU A 29 -4.47 -3.72 14.68
N ILE A 30 -5.27 -4.52 13.96
CA ILE A 30 -5.41 -4.40 12.50
C ILE A 30 -6.00 -3.02 12.16
N ARG A 31 -7.12 -2.65 12.81
CA ARG A 31 -7.76 -1.34 12.62
C ARG A 31 -6.79 -0.20 12.92
N LEU A 32 -6.03 -0.26 14.03
CA LEU A 32 -5.03 0.75 14.36
C LEU A 32 -3.93 0.84 13.31
N SER A 33 -3.34 -0.29 12.87
CA SER A 33 -2.29 -0.28 11.84
C SER A 33 -2.78 0.27 10.50
N SER A 34 -4.01 -0.07 10.08
CA SER A 34 -4.61 0.45 8.85
C SER A 34 -4.87 1.96 8.89
N LEU A 35 -5.16 2.53 10.07
CA LEU A 35 -5.42 3.96 10.25
C LEU A 35 -4.16 4.79 10.51
N LEU A 36 -3.16 4.22 11.21
CA LEU A 36 -1.88 4.90 11.44
C LEU A 36 -0.98 4.91 10.21
N SER A 37 -1.05 3.90 9.34
CA SER A 37 -0.17 3.80 8.17
C SER A 37 -0.24 5.03 7.26
N PRO A 38 -1.43 5.55 6.86
CA PRO A 38 -1.53 6.80 6.10
C PRO A 38 -0.96 8.01 6.82
N ILE A 39 -1.13 8.11 8.15
CA ILE A 39 -0.67 9.25 8.96
C ILE A 39 0.87 9.26 9.00
N VAL A 40 1.51 8.12 9.26
CA VAL A 40 2.98 8.03 9.31
C VAL A 40 3.60 8.23 7.92
N ILE A 41 3.00 7.67 6.86
CA ILE A 41 3.47 7.91 5.49
C ILE A 41 3.32 9.39 5.12
N ALA A 42 2.19 10.03 5.42
CA ALA A 42 2.01 11.48 5.18
C ALA A 42 3.07 12.32 5.93
N ALA A 43 3.39 11.99 7.19
CA ALA A 43 4.45 12.66 7.93
C ALA A 43 5.84 12.51 7.27
N ILE A 44 6.17 11.33 6.76
CA ILE A 44 7.41 11.10 5.98
C ILE A 44 7.42 11.90 4.68
N LEU A 45 6.27 12.01 3.99
CA LEU A 45 6.14 12.79 2.76
C LEU A 45 6.26 14.30 3.02
N VAL A 46 5.69 14.83 4.09
CA VAL A 46 5.91 16.22 4.53
C VAL A 46 7.39 16.46 4.82
N TYR A 47 8.04 15.55 5.56
CA TYR A 47 9.48 15.65 5.86
C TYR A 47 10.35 15.65 4.59
N TRP A 48 10.07 14.77 3.62
CA TRP A 48 10.78 14.78 2.33
C TRP A 48 10.49 16.02 1.50
N SER A 49 9.26 16.55 1.56
CA SER A 49 8.89 17.81 0.89
C SER A 49 9.71 18.98 1.44
N ALA A 50 9.71 19.17 2.77
CA ALA A 50 10.50 20.20 3.44
C ALA A 50 12.01 20.01 3.20
N SER A 51 12.52 18.78 3.30
CA SER A 51 13.92 18.46 2.97
C SER A 51 14.28 18.87 1.55
N GLN A 52 13.39 18.62 0.58
CA GLN A 52 13.62 18.96 -0.83
C GLN A 52 13.62 20.48 -1.08
N TYR A 53 12.80 21.24 -0.35
CA TYR A 53 12.81 22.71 -0.37
C TYR A 53 14.16 23.25 0.11
N PHE A 54 14.61 22.83 1.30
CA PHE A 54 15.88 23.28 1.86
C PHE A 54 17.10 22.82 1.07
N LEU A 55 17.04 21.66 0.41
CA LEU A 55 18.08 21.22 -0.52
C LEU A 55 18.19 22.14 -1.74
N TRP A 56 17.08 22.59 -2.33
CA TRP A 56 17.12 23.54 -3.45
C TRP A 56 17.57 24.93 -3.01
N LEU A 57 17.01 25.45 -1.90
CA LEU A 57 17.30 26.79 -1.37
C LEU A 57 18.78 27.00 -1.02
N ASN A 58 19.44 25.96 -0.51
CA ASN A 58 20.82 26.02 0.00
C ASN A 58 21.85 25.35 -0.94
N SER A 59 21.45 24.89 -2.13
CA SER A 59 22.40 24.34 -3.10
C SER A 59 23.01 25.42 -3.99
N ASP A 60 24.30 25.27 -4.30
CA ASP A 60 24.99 26.00 -5.39
C ASP A 60 24.62 25.47 -6.79
N SER A 61 23.56 24.67 -6.88
CA SER A 61 23.04 24.07 -8.10
C SER A 61 22.02 25.00 -8.77
N PRO A 62 21.84 24.96 -10.10
CA PRO A 62 20.73 25.62 -10.79
C PRO A 62 19.33 25.27 -10.24
N ALA A 63 19.20 24.19 -9.45
CA ALA A 63 18.00 23.88 -8.70
C ALA A 63 17.52 25.03 -7.77
N ARG A 64 18.41 25.94 -7.35
CA ARG A 64 18.06 27.15 -6.58
C ARG A 64 17.15 28.11 -7.35
N PHE A 65 17.22 28.09 -8.69
CA PHE A 65 16.35 28.88 -9.57
C PHE A 65 14.97 28.22 -9.81
N LEU A 66 14.70 27.05 -9.21
CA LEU A 66 13.39 26.39 -9.21
C LEU A 66 12.50 26.84 -8.03
N LEU A 67 12.93 27.87 -7.29
CA LEU A 67 12.23 28.47 -6.16
C LEU A 67 12.03 29.98 -6.37
N PRO A 68 11.08 30.61 -5.66
CA PRO A 68 10.95 32.07 -5.60
C PRO A 68 12.27 32.75 -5.24
N PRO A 69 12.60 33.91 -5.83
CA PRO A 69 11.77 34.71 -6.75
C PRO A 69 11.82 34.28 -8.23
N HIS A 70 12.60 33.24 -8.58
CA HIS A 70 12.89 32.88 -9.98
C HIS A 70 11.80 32.01 -10.64
N GLN A 71 11.03 31.28 -9.82
CA GLN A 71 9.87 30.47 -10.20
C GLN A 71 8.75 30.65 -9.18
N ASP A 72 7.51 30.41 -9.60
CA ASP A 72 6.38 30.40 -8.68
C ASP A 72 6.45 29.20 -7.70
N ILE A 73 5.93 29.38 -6.48
CA ILE A 73 5.88 28.32 -5.47
C ILE A 73 4.99 27.14 -5.89
N GLY A 74 4.02 27.36 -6.80
CA GLY A 74 3.23 26.33 -7.46
C GLY A 74 4.08 25.32 -8.24
N TYR A 75 5.23 25.73 -8.82
CA TYR A 75 6.17 24.80 -9.46
C TYR A 75 6.73 23.80 -8.42
N PHE A 76 7.14 24.29 -7.25
CA PHE A 76 7.63 23.45 -6.17
C PHE A 76 6.54 22.50 -5.65
N PHE A 77 5.32 22.99 -5.46
CA PHE A 77 4.20 22.14 -5.04
C PHE A 77 3.84 21.07 -6.10
N TYR A 78 3.82 21.43 -7.39
CA TYR A 78 3.63 20.48 -8.49
C TYR A 78 4.72 19.39 -8.48
N TYR A 79 5.99 19.80 -8.40
CA TYR A 79 7.14 18.90 -8.37
C TYR A 79 7.08 17.92 -7.20
N VAL A 80 6.82 18.42 -5.99
CA VAL A 80 6.64 17.62 -4.78
C VAL A 80 5.44 16.69 -4.88
N PHE A 81 4.31 17.18 -5.43
CA PHE A 81 3.10 16.38 -5.59
C PHE A 81 3.36 15.14 -6.45
N PHE A 82 3.87 15.32 -7.67
CA PHE A 82 4.14 14.18 -8.55
C PHE A 82 5.25 13.28 -8.01
N ARG A 83 6.40 13.85 -7.61
CA ARG A 83 7.57 13.07 -7.20
C ARG A 83 7.41 12.31 -5.88
N PHE A 84 6.57 12.78 -4.96
CA PHE A 84 6.42 12.18 -3.63
C PHE A 84 4.98 11.76 -3.30
N TRP A 85 3.97 12.61 -3.54
CA TRP A 85 2.62 12.39 -3.01
C TRP A 85 1.72 11.53 -3.90
N ALA A 86 1.77 11.70 -5.22
CA ALA A 86 0.84 11.09 -6.18
C ALA A 86 0.78 9.56 -6.01
N THR A 87 1.92 8.90 -5.93
CA THR A 87 2.04 7.44 -5.68
C THR A 87 1.26 6.98 -4.45
N TYR A 88 1.28 7.73 -3.34
CA TYR A 88 0.60 7.34 -2.09
C TYR A 88 -0.85 7.82 -2.03
N LEU A 89 -1.18 8.96 -2.65
CA LEU A 89 -2.56 9.43 -2.76
C LEU A 89 -3.40 8.50 -3.65
N ILE A 90 -2.87 8.06 -4.80
CA ILE A 90 -3.51 7.06 -5.65
C ILE A 90 -3.70 5.75 -4.88
N SER A 91 -2.65 5.28 -4.19
CA SER A 91 -2.73 4.06 -3.38
C SER A 91 -3.75 4.16 -2.24
N LEU A 92 -3.88 5.33 -1.59
CA LEU A 92 -4.87 5.59 -0.55
C LEU A 92 -6.30 5.63 -1.10
N ILE A 93 -6.53 6.28 -2.24
CA ILE A 93 -7.84 6.32 -2.91
C ILE A 93 -8.28 4.90 -3.28
N ILE A 94 -7.39 4.10 -3.88
CA ILE A 94 -7.68 2.71 -4.22
C ILE A 94 -7.93 1.87 -2.96
N ALA A 95 -7.14 2.04 -1.89
CA ALA A 95 -7.37 1.33 -0.62
C ALA A 95 -8.73 1.67 0.01
N ILE A 96 -9.16 2.94 -0.03
CA ILE A 96 -10.47 3.38 0.46
C ILE A 96 -11.60 2.80 -0.40
N LEU A 97 -11.46 2.83 -1.73
CA LEU A 97 -12.46 2.24 -2.64
C LEU A 97 -12.62 0.73 -2.40
N PHE A 98 -11.52 -0.01 -2.28
CA PHE A 98 -11.55 -1.45 -1.97
C PHE A 98 -12.09 -1.74 -0.56
N PHE A 99 -11.78 -0.91 0.44
CA PHE A 99 -12.36 -1.02 1.80
C PHE A 99 -13.88 -0.87 1.79
N ILE A 100 -14.38 0.18 1.13
CA ILE A 100 -15.81 0.48 1.01
C ILE A 100 -16.52 -0.64 0.22
N ALA A 101 -15.95 -1.05 -0.92
CA ALA A 101 -16.49 -2.15 -1.72
C ALA A 101 -16.55 -3.46 -0.93
N ALA A 102 -15.47 -3.84 -0.24
CA ALA A 102 -15.43 -5.05 0.58
C ALA A 102 -16.48 -5.02 1.69
N LYS A 103 -16.60 -3.93 2.46
CA LYS A 103 -17.63 -3.82 3.51
C LYS A 103 -19.06 -3.76 2.97
N PHE A 104 -19.30 -3.07 1.86
CA PHE A 104 -20.61 -3.01 1.22
C PHE A 104 -21.06 -4.39 0.72
N LEU A 105 -20.16 -5.11 0.03
CA LEU A 105 -20.42 -6.46 -0.45
C LEU A 105 -20.58 -7.44 0.72
N ASN A 106 -19.77 -7.36 1.78
CA ASN A 106 -19.92 -8.26 2.92
C ASN A 106 -21.31 -8.12 3.56
N LYS A 107 -21.72 -6.88 3.85
CA LYS A 107 -23.02 -6.57 4.45
C LYS A 107 -24.18 -6.98 3.53
N LYS A 108 -24.06 -6.75 2.22
CA LYS A 108 -25.06 -7.15 1.22
C LYS A 108 -25.26 -8.67 1.16
N TYR A 109 -24.22 -9.46 1.44
CA TYR A 109 -24.23 -10.92 1.38
C TYR A 109 -24.03 -11.58 2.75
N GLN A 110 -24.53 -10.96 3.83
CA GLN A 110 -24.58 -11.53 5.19
C GLN A 110 -23.22 -12.03 5.72
N GLU A 111 -22.19 -11.21 5.61
CA GLU A 111 -20.80 -11.46 6.06
C GLU A 111 -20.12 -12.71 5.46
N ARG A 112 -20.54 -13.14 4.26
CA ARG A 112 -20.03 -14.33 3.56
C ARG A 112 -18.68 -14.15 2.85
N PHE A 113 -18.07 -12.96 2.92
CA PHE A 113 -17.33 -12.30 1.80
C PHE A 113 -15.91 -11.38 2.06
N PHE A 114 -16.03 -11.55 3.47
CA PHE A 114 -15.00 -11.56 4.58
C PHE A 114 -15.44 -11.80 6.03
N TYR A 115 -14.46 -12.04 6.90
CA TYR A 115 -14.53 -11.73 8.34
C TYR A 115 -14.37 -10.20 8.57
N GLU A 116 -14.68 -9.69 9.76
CA GLU A 116 -14.72 -8.24 10.05
C GLU A 116 -13.38 -7.53 9.80
N GLU A 117 -12.26 -8.23 10.03
CA GLU A 117 -10.91 -7.72 9.95
C GLU A 117 -10.28 -7.76 8.54
N GLU A 118 -10.71 -8.65 7.63
CA GLU A 118 -10.07 -8.77 6.32
C GLU A 118 -10.20 -7.50 5.45
N PRO A 119 -11.32 -6.74 5.43
CA PRO A 119 -11.40 -5.47 4.71
C PRO A 119 -10.32 -4.47 5.15
N TYR A 120 -9.93 -4.48 6.43
CA TYR A 120 -8.83 -3.64 6.93
C TYR A 120 -7.46 -4.20 6.52
N LEU A 121 -7.28 -5.53 6.47
CA LEU A 121 -6.06 -6.15 5.94
C LEU A 121 -5.86 -5.87 4.44
N LEU A 122 -6.93 -5.99 3.64
CA LEU A 122 -7.00 -5.61 2.24
C LEU A 122 -6.58 -4.15 2.04
N ALA A 123 -7.22 -3.21 2.76
CA ALA A 123 -6.95 -1.79 2.64
C ALA A 123 -5.51 -1.42 3.05
N ALA A 124 -5.04 -1.95 4.19
CA ALA A 124 -3.67 -1.75 4.65
C ALA A 124 -2.65 -2.33 3.65
N SER A 125 -2.92 -3.50 3.08
CA SER A 125 -2.03 -4.14 2.11
C SER A 125 -1.93 -3.34 0.80
N ILE A 126 -3.06 -2.93 0.22
CA ILE A 126 -3.08 -2.06 -0.98
C ILE A 126 -2.29 -0.78 -0.71
N PHE A 127 -2.54 -0.12 0.43
CA PHE A 127 -1.90 1.14 0.76
C PHE A 127 -0.39 1.02 1.00
N LEU A 128 0.04 0.02 1.78
CA LEU A 128 1.45 -0.17 2.14
C LEU A 128 2.32 -0.70 0.99
N VAL A 129 1.72 -1.42 0.03
CA VAL A 129 2.41 -1.83 -1.22
C VAL A 129 2.64 -0.63 -2.14
N GLY A 130 1.75 0.38 -2.13
CA GLY A 130 1.87 1.59 -2.94
C GLY A 130 1.48 1.40 -4.40
N HIS A 131 1.43 2.50 -5.15
CA HIS A 131 1.25 2.50 -6.61
C HIS A 131 2.62 2.41 -7.34
N PRO A 132 2.74 1.73 -8.49
CA PRO A 132 1.77 0.83 -9.12
C PRO A 132 1.75 -0.59 -8.53
N GLY A 133 2.52 -0.87 -7.47
CA GLY A 133 2.66 -2.19 -6.86
C GLY A 133 1.34 -2.88 -6.48
N TRP A 134 0.31 -2.12 -6.08
CA TRP A 134 -1.00 -2.66 -5.70
C TRP A 134 -1.69 -3.44 -6.84
N ILE A 135 -1.37 -3.14 -8.10
CA ILE A 135 -1.91 -3.87 -9.27
C ILE A 135 -1.37 -5.30 -9.27
N PHE A 136 -0.06 -5.46 -9.06
CA PHE A 136 0.60 -6.76 -8.95
C PHE A 136 0.19 -7.51 -7.69
N TYR A 137 -0.07 -6.80 -6.59
CA TYR A 137 -0.64 -7.37 -5.38
C TYR A 137 -1.99 -8.04 -5.63
N LEU A 138 -2.93 -7.36 -6.28
CA LEU A 138 -4.24 -7.94 -6.62
C LEU A 138 -4.09 -9.13 -7.58
N LEU A 139 -3.20 -9.04 -8.58
CA LEU A 139 -2.92 -10.15 -9.50
C LEU A 139 -2.36 -11.38 -8.77
N PHE A 140 -1.33 -11.21 -7.94
CA PHE A 140 -0.74 -12.30 -7.16
C PHE A 140 -1.73 -12.87 -6.13
N LEU A 141 -2.62 -12.04 -5.57
CA LEU A 141 -3.67 -12.49 -4.65
C LEU A 141 -4.71 -13.34 -5.37
N LEU A 142 -5.15 -12.95 -6.56
CA LEU A 142 -6.08 -13.73 -7.38
C LEU A 142 -5.46 -15.07 -7.79
N ILE A 143 -4.18 -15.10 -8.19
CA ILE A 143 -3.45 -16.33 -8.50
C ILE A 143 -3.34 -17.24 -7.26
N ALA A 144 -2.96 -16.67 -6.10
CA ALA A 144 -2.87 -17.43 -4.85
C ALA A 144 -4.23 -17.97 -4.38
N ALA A 145 -5.30 -17.18 -4.52
CA ALA A 145 -6.67 -17.59 -4.22
C ALA A 145 -7.15 -18.72 -5.15
N LEU A 146 -6.84 -18.63 -6.45
CA LEU A 146 -7.16 -19.68 -7.43
C LEU A 146 -6.46 -20.99 -7.05
N ILE A 147 -5.14 -20.97 -6.85
CA ILE A 147 -4.35 -22.14 -6.44
C ILE A 147 -4.89 -22.73 -5.13
N LEU A 148 -5.17 -21.90 -4.13
CA LEU A 148 -5.73 -22.34 -2.84
C LEU A 148 -7.12 -22.99 -3.01
N SER A 149 -7.96 -22.45 -3.90
CA SER A 149 -9.27 -23.03 -4.20
C SER A 149 -9.18 -24.38 -4.93
N LEU A 150 -8.22 -24.55 -5.85
CA LEU A 150 -8.00 -25.82 -6.54
C LEU A 150 -7.42 -26.90 -5.60
N VAL A 151 -6.45 -26.55 -4.76
CA VAL A 151 -5.79 -27.51 -3.85
C VAL A 151 -6.70 -27.90 -2.67
N ILE A 152 -7.45 -26.95 -2.10
CA ILE A 152 -8.22 -27.15 -0.86
C ILE A 152 -9.73 -27.29 -1.11
N GLY A 153 -10.30 -26.58 -2.07
CA GLY A 153 -11.75 -26.57 -2.34
C GLY A 153 -12.31 -27.92 -2.78
N HIS A 154 -11.51 -28.76 -3.45
CA HIS A 154 -11.87 -30.15 -3.75
C HIS A 154 -11.77 -31.10 -2.53
N ARG A 155 -11.18 -30.68 -1.41
CA ARG A 155 -10.92 -31.51 -0.22
C ARG A 155 -11.71 -31.09 1.02
N LEU A 156 -12.13 -29.82 1.11
CA LEU A 156 -12.98 -29.33 2.20
C LEU A 156 -14.21 -28.61 1.63
N SER A 157 -15.40 -29.11 1.98
CA SER A 157 -16.71 -28.47 1.75
C SER A 157 -16.93 -27.21 2.60
N ARG A 158 -15.87 -26.45 2.90
CA ARG A 158 -15.85 -25.25 3.72
C ARG A 158 -15.28 -24.09 2.92
N ARG A 159 -15.76 -22.87 3.21
CA ARG A 159 -15.28 -21.62 2.63
C ARG A 159 -13.75 -21.49 2.79
N VAL A 160 -13.05 -21.36 1.67
CA VAL A 160 -11.66 -20.88 1.64
C VAL A 160 -11.66 -19.38 1.98
N SER A 161 -11.00 -19.00 3.06
CA SER A 161 -10.79 -17.58 3.43
C SER A 161 -9.44 -17.10 2.93
N LEU A 162 -9.36 -15.83 2.54
CA LEU A 162 -8.14 -15.17 2.09
C LEU A 162 -7.33 -14.59 3.26
N TYR A 163 -7.79 -14.73 4.51
CA TYR A 163 -7.21 -14.11 5.70
C TYR A 163 -5.67 -14.25 5.78
N TYR A 164 -5.14 -15.46 5.53
CA TYR A 164 -3.69 -15.74 5.55
C TYR A 164 -2.94 -15.39 4.26
N LEU A 165 -3.62 -14.92 3.21
CA LEU A 165 -3.00 -14.49 1.95
C LEU A 165 -2.80 -12.97 1.89
N TRP A 166 -3.68 -12.16 2.51
CA TRP A 166 -3.63 -10.69 2.39
C TRP A 166 -2.25 -10.10 2.68
N ILE A 167 -1.61 -10.51 3.78
CA ILE A 167 -0.30 -9.97 4.21
C ILE A 167 0.88 -10.62 3.47
N PRO A 168 1.01 -11.97 3.37
CA PRO A 168 2.15 -12.57 2.67
C PRO A 168 2.25 -12.18 1.20
N VAL A 169 1.10 -12.05 0.51
CA VAL A 169 1.08 -11.58 -0.88
C VAL A 169 1.50 -10.10 -0.97
N ALA A 170 1.20 -9.27 0.03
CA ALA A 170 1.65 -7.88 0.07
C ALA A 170 3.18 -7.78 0.26
N ILE A 171 3.74 -8.58 1.17
CA ILE A 171 5.19 -8.69 1.39
C ILE A 171 5.88 -9.17 0.11
N LEU A 172 5.36 -10.24 -0.53
CA LEU A 172 5.86 -10.76 -1.80
C LEU A 172 5.80 -9.69 -2.91
N SER A 173 4.71 -8.93 -2.99
CA SER A 173 4.55 -7.85 -3.98
C SER A 173 5.62 -6.77 -3.82
N ILE A 174 5.93 -6.37 -2.57
CA ILE A 174 6.99 -5.38 -2.30
C ILE A 174 8.37 -5.95 -2.65
N ILE A 175 8.67 -7.21 -2.30
CA ILE A 175 9.95 -7.86 -2.63
C ILE A 175 10.14 -7.97 -4.16
N VAL A 176 9.09 -8.40 -4.87
CA VAL A 176 9.11 -8.61 -6.32
C VAL A 176 9.02 -7.28 -7.10
N SER A 177 8.53 -6.19 -6.49
CA SER A 177 8.43 -4.85 -7.11
C SER A 177 9.73 -4.35 -7.75
N ARG A 178 10.89 -4.63 -7.12
CA ARG A 178 12.22 -4.27 -7.64
C ARG A 178 12.51 -4.90 -9.00
N TRP A 179 12.02 -6.12 -9.24
CA TRP A 179 12.17 -6.82 -10.51
C TRP A 179 11.12 -6.33 -11.51
N LEU A 180 9.88 -6.12 -11.06
CA LEU A 180 8.79 -5.59 -11.87
C LEU A 180 9.11 -4.19 -12.43
N SER A 181 9.82 -3.33 -11.70
CA SER A 181 10.23 -2.00 -12.20
C SER A 181 11.15 -2.02 -13.42
N ALA A 182 11.73 -3.16 -13.79
CA ALA A 182 12.46 -3.31 -15.05
C ALA A 182 11.52 -3.43 -16.27
N LEU A 183 10.28 -3.90 -16.08
CA LEU A 183 9.32 -4.15 -17.16
C LEU A 183 8.82 -2.84 -17.79
N PRO A 184 8.73 -2.73 -19.13
CA PRO A 184 8.25 -1.52 -19.79
C PRO A 184 6.88 -1.04 -19.30
N ILE A 185 5.95 -1.97 -19.07
CA ILE A 185 4.59 -1.65 -18.61
C ILE A 185 4.56 -0.94 -17.25
N VAL A 186 5.53 -1.22 -16.36
CA VAL A 186 5.61 -0.55 -15.05
C VAL A 186 6.10 0.88 -15.19
N LYS A 187 6.91 1.19 -16.21
CA LYS A 187 7.37 2.57 -16.50
C LYS A 187 6.25 3.47 -17.04
N TYR A 188 5.27 2.90 -17.74
CA TYR A 188 4.06 3.61 -18.16
C TYR A 188 3.01 3.75 -17.05
N LEU A 189 3.07 2.89 -16.02
CA LEU A 189 2.19 2.93 -14.84
C LEU A 189 2.79 3.71 -13.67
N SER A 190 4.09 4.03 -13.69
CA SER A 190 4.73 4.87 -12.69
C SER A 190 4.53 6.36 -13.00
N ILE A 191 4.26 7.13 -11.95
CA ILE A 191 4.04 8.58 -11.94
C ILE A 191 5.08 9.22 -11.02
#